data_AF-A0AAJ0EEB6-F1
#
_entry.id   AF-A0AAJ0EEB6-F1
#
_cell.length_a   1.000
_cell.length_b   1.000
_cell.length_c   1.000
_cell.angle_alpha   90.00
_cell.angle_beta   90.00
_cell.angle_gamma   90.00
#
_symmetry.space_group_name_H-M   'P 1'
#
loop_
_entity.id
_entity.type
_entity.pdbx_description
1 polymer ?
#
loop_
_entity_poly.entity_id
_entity_poly.type
_entity_poly.pdbx_seq_one_letter_code
_entity_poly.pdbx_strand_id
1 'polypeptide(L)'
;MHILPMIGAAASLVDDFFQTAITPEHFVSSRCYVLEKLESACRDLPPPQQQPDPETDPSAPSTSLKIRDANACIAAALAHSLATQIFLLRADEGDSSTVRAERPTKHPLALVEQLSEAVAAVPLDTHAATMMVWPAFVLGCESMAVSARRYEVEALFEKIVDKQKLLNISVALKMLRENVWTGGVAYIVSPARSLSPAEEPCRYTQNQWVKMCWKERLQLCSA
;
A
#
# COMPACT_ATOMS: atom_id res chain seq x y z
N MET A 1 7.32 9.30 17.69
CA MET A 1 6.58 10.18 16.74
C MET A 1 5.50 9.37 16.05
N HIS A 2 4.30 9.89 15.79
CA HIS A 2 3.18 9.07 15.28
C HIS A 2 3.20 8.92 13.74
N ILE A 3 2.82 7.75 13.23
CA ILE A 3 2.76 7.44 11.79
C ILE A 3 1.62 8.19 11.09
N LEU A 4 0.45 8.30 11.74
CA LEU A 4 -0.75 8.89 11.13
C LEU A 4 -0.58 10.33 10.62
N PRO A 5 0.05 11.27 11.36
CA PRO A 5 0.33 12.61 10.85
C PRO A 5 1.21 12.61 9.59
N MET A 6 2.12 11.64 9.44
CA MET A 6 2.98 11.55 8.27
C MET A 6 2.22 11.09 7.02
N ILE A 7 1.12 10.36 7.17
CA ILE A 7 0.24 10.01 6.04
C ILE A 7 -0.41 11.28 5.48
N GLY A 8 -0.89 12.17 6.36
CA GLY A 8 -1.46 13.46 5.95
C GLY A 8 -0.42 14.40 5.33
N ALA A 9 0.80 14.44 5.90
CA ALA A 9 1.91 15.21 5.32
C ALA A 9 2.29 14.70 3.93
N ALA A 10 2.32 13.37 3.74
CA ALA A 10 2.59 12.75 2.46
C ALA A 10 1.53 13.11 1.41
N ALA A 11 0.25 13.02 1.77
CA ALA A 11 -0.86 13.38 0.89
C ALA A 11 -0.79 14.86 0.45
N SER A 12 -0.53 15.76 1.41
CA SER A 12 -0.41 17.21 1.14
C SER A 12 0.78 17.51 0.23
N LEU A 13 1.93 16.86 0.48
CA LEU A 13 3.13 17.05 -0.34
C LEU A 13 2.93 16.61 -1.81
N VAL A 14 2.22 15.50 -2.03
CA VAL A 14 1.89 15.03 -3.39
C VAL A 14 0.88 15.97 -4.06
N ASP A 15 -0.09 16.50 -3.32
CA ASP A 15 -1.04 17.49 -3.82
C ASP A 15 -0.32 18.78 -4.27
N ASP A 16 0.54 19.35 -3.42
CA ASP A 16 1.34 20.54 -3.73
C ASP A 16 2.22 20.32 -4.97
N PHE A 17 2.82 19.13 -5.10
CA PHE A 17 3.64 18.78 -6.25
C PHE A 17 2.83 18.72 -7.54
N PHE A 18 1.70 18.01 -7.54
CA PHE A 18 0.84 17.88 -8.72
C PHE A 18 0.11 19.17 -9.10
N GLN A 19 -0.15 20.06 -8.13
CA GLN A 19 -0.64 21.42 -8.38
C GLN A 19 0.46 22.40 -8.82
N THR A 20 1.73 21.97 -8.88
CA THR A 20 2.89 22.82 -9.16
C THR A 20 3.06 23.99 -8.18
N ALA A 21 2.54 23.84 -6.95
CA ALA A 21 2.65 24.84 -5.89
C ALA A 21 4.06 24.89 -5.26
N ILE A 22 4.84 23.81 -5.43
CA ILE A 22 6.23 23.69 -4.99
C ILE A 22 7.13 23.32 -6.17
N THR A 23 8.42 23.64 -6.05
CA THR A 23 9.41 23.22 -7.06
C THR A 23 9.76 21.73 -6.93
N PRO A 24 10.24 21.09 -8.00
CA PRO A 24 10.73 19.71 -7.95
C PRO A 24 11.80 19.48 -6.87
N GLU A 25 12.70 20.43 -6.66
CA GLU A 25 13.75 20.33 -5.64
C GLU A 25 13.16 20.36 -4.24
N HIS A 26 12.18 21.25 -3.99
CA HIS A 26 11.49 21.33 -2.71
C HIS A 26 10.70 20.03 -2.43
N PHE A 27 10.06 19.47 -3.45
CA PHE A 27 9.39 18.17 -3.34
C PHE A 27 10.37 17.08 -2.92
N VAL A 28 11.53 16.99 -3.58
CA VAL A 28 12.54 15.96 -3.25
C VAL A 28 13.07 16.10 -1.83
N SER A 29 13.43 17.31 -1.39
CA SER A 29 13.89 17.55 -0.02
C SER A 29 12.81 17.22 1.02
N SER A 30 11.56 17.63 0.77
CA SER A 30 10.43 17.35 1.67
C SER A 30 10.09 15.87 1.71
N ARG A 31 10.16 15.17 0.57
CA ARG A 31 9.96 13.73 0.47
C ARG A 31 11.00 12.99 1.31
N CYS A 32 12.29 13.33 1.19
CA CYS A 32 13.35 12.72 2.01
C CYS A 32 13.08 12.90 3.50
N TYR A 33 12.69 14.10 3.93
CA TYR A 33 12.31 14.36 5.32
C TYR A 33 11.14 13.47 5.78
N VAL A 34 10.05 13.39 5.00
CA VAL A 34 8.88 12.58 5.36
C VAL A 34 9.24 11.08 5.43
N LEU A 35 10.05 10.59 4.48
CA LEU A 35 10.53 9.21 4.47
C LEU A 35 11.36 8.90 5.73
N GLU A 36 12.33 9.75 6.09
CA GLU A 36 13.13 9.58 7.31
C GLU A 36 12.26 9.57 8.57
N LYS A 37 11.23 10.42 8.63
CA LYS A 37 10.29 10.45 9.75
C LYS A 37 9.44 9.19 9.83
N LEU A 38 8.96 8.67 8.70
CA LEU A 38 8.24 7.39 8.64
C LEU A 38 9.11 6.23 9.09
N GLU A 39 10.36 6.17 8.64
CA GLU A 39 11.32 5.14 9.06
C GLU A 39 11.66 5.23 10.55
N SER A 40 11.86 6.45 11.06
CA SER A 40 12.07 6.66 12.49
C SER A 40 10.86 6.21 13.31
N ALA A 41 9.65 6.57 12.89
CA ALA A 41 8.43 6.18 13.59
C ALA A 41 8.21 4.66 13.58
N CYS A 42 8.60 3.96 12.51
CA CYS A 42 8.59 2.50 12.48
C CYS A 42 9.60 1.86 13.44
N ARG A 43 10.80 2.42 13.57
CA ARG A 43 11.80 1.93 14.54
C ARG A 43 11.36 2.13 15.99
N ASP A 44 10.55 3.15 16.25
CA ASP A 44 9.99 3.44 17.57
C ASP A 44 8.79 2.53 17.93
N LEU A 45 8.29 1.70 17.00
CA LEU A 45 7.22 0.76 17.29
C LEU A 45 7.70 -0.29 18.31
N PRO A 46 6.85 -0.68 19.26
CA PRO A 46 7.20 -1.76 20.18
C PRO A 46 7.43 -3.05 19.40
N PRO A 47 8.39 -3.90 19.82
CA PRO A 47 8.60 -5.18 19.18
C PRO A 47 7.33 -6.05 19.32
N PRO A 48 6.97 -6.86 18.30
CA PRO A 48 5.87 -7.81 18.42
C PRO A 48 6.07 -8.73 19.61
N GLN A 49 5.03 -8.89 20.42
CA GLN A 49 5.07 -9.77 21.58
C GLN A 49 4.83 -11.22 21.14
N GLN A 50 5.54 -12.17 21.75
CA GLN A 50 5.29 -13.59 21.47
C GLN A 50 3.87 -13.95 21.91
N GLN A 51 3.05 -14.38 20.96
CA GLN A 51 1.72 -14.90 21.27
C GLN A 51 1.89 -16.33 21.82
N PRO A 52 1.29 -16.67 22.97
CA PRO A 52 1.25 -18.05 23.43
C PRO A 52 0.48 -18.88 22.39
N ASP A 53 1.03 -20.05 22.06
CA ASP A 53 0.52 -20.91 21.00
C ASP A 53 -0.88 -21.44 21.38
N PRO A 54 -1.95 -21.12 20.62
CA PRO A 54 -3.31 -21.50 20.97
C PRO A 54 -3.55 -23.02 20.95
N GLU A 55 -2.70 -23.79 20.25
CA GLU A 55 -2.81 -25.26 20.22
C GLU A 55 -2.28 -25.93 21.51
N THR A 56 -1.49 -25.21 22.32
CA THR A 56 -0.85 -25.80 23.53
C THR A 56 -1.57 -25.48 24.83
N ASP A 57 -2.46 -24.48 24.86
CA ASP A 57 -3.20 -24.12 26.07
C ASP A 57 -4.60 -23.53 25.75
N PRO A 58 -5.66 -24.35 25.68
CA PRO A 58 -7.03 -23.90 25.44
C PRO A 58 -7.61 -23.05 26.60
N SER A 59 -6.86 -22.89 27.70
CA SER A 59 -7.17 -22.03 28.85
C SER A 59 -6.59 -20.61 28.72
N ALA A 60 -6.00 -20.28 27.55
CA ALA A 60 -5.20 -19.09 27.36
C ALA A 60 -5.87 -17.82 27.93
N PRO A 61 -5.21 -17.11 28.85
CA PRO A 61 -5.80 -15.97 29.55
C PRO A 61 -6.20 -14.84 28.59
N SER A 62 -7.11 -13.96 29.04
CA SER A 62 -7.51 -12.72 28.32
C SER A 62 -6.35 -11.83 27.86
N THR A 63 -5.15 -12.03 28.41
CA THR A 63 -3.89 -11.41 27.95
C THR A 63 -3.48 -11.88 26.56
N SER A 64 -3.80 -13.10 26.13
CA SER A 64 -3.51 -13.61 24.77
C SER A 64 -4.25 -12.81 23.69
N LEU A 65 -5.53 -12.50 23.91
CA LEU A 65 -6.31 -11.63 23.02
C LEU A 65 -5.73 -10.20 22.97
N LYS A 66 -5.31 -9.65 24.12
CA LYS A 66 -4.67 -8.32 24.18
C LYS A 66 -3.34 -8.28 23.42
N ILE A 67 -2.52 -9.33 23.54
CA ILE A 67 -1.25 -9.46 22.81
C ILE A 67 -1.52 -9.54 21.31
N ARG A 68 -2.50 -10.35 20.89
CA ARG A 68 -2.91 -10.47 19.50
C ARG A 68 -3.37 -9.15 18.91
N ASP A 69 -4.24 -8.42 19.60
CA ASP A 69 -4.73 -7.12 19.17
C ASP A 69 -3.61 -6.07 19.11
N ALA A 70 -2.70 -6.08 20.09
CA ALA A 70 -1.53 -5.21 20.08
C ALA A 70 -0.61 -5.48 18.88
N ASN A 71 -0.30 -6.75 18.61
CA ASN A 71 0.49 -7.16 17.45
C ASN A 71 -0.19 -6.80 16.13
N ALA A 72 -1.52 -6.96 16.03
CA ALA A 72 -2.29 -6.56 14.86
C ALA A 72 -2.21 -5.04 14.64
N CYS A 73 -2.28 -4.23 15.70
CA CYS A 73 -2.10 -2.79 15.62
C CYS A 73 -0.68 -2.38 15.17
N ILE A 74 0.36 -3.07 15.68
CA ILE A 74 1.75 -2.83 15.26
C ILE A 74 1.94 -3.15 13.77
N ALA A 75 1.43 -4.31 13.33
CA ALA A 75 1.48 -4.73 11.93
C ALA A 75 0.72 -3.75 11.02
N ALA A 76 -0.47 -3.30 11.43
CA ALA A 76 -1.23 -2.29 10.70
C ALA A 76 -0.47 -0.96 10.61
N ALA A 77 0.12 -0.49 11.72
CA ALA A 77 0.92 0.73 11.72
C ALA A 77 2.12 0.64 10.76
N LEU A 78 2.81 -0.50 10.74
CA LEU A 78 3.89 -0.78 9.80
C LEU A 78 3.39 -0.77 8.35
N ALA A 79 2.29 -1.47 8.07
CA ALA A 79 1.70 -1.53 6.74
C ALA A 79 1.29 -0.13 6.22
N HIS A 80 0.71 0.71 7.07
CA HIS A 80 0.41 2.11 6.76
C HIS A 80 1.64 2.94 6.43
N SER A 81 2.71 2.79 7.21
CA SER A 81 3.97 3.47 6.94
C SER A 81 4.57 3.05 5.60
N LEU A 82 4.64 1.73 5.33
CA LEU A 82 5.18 1.19 4.08
C LEU A 82 4.36 1.63 2.85
N ALA A 83 3.04 1.56 2.94
CA ALA A 83 2.14 2.03 1.89
C ALA A 83 2.33 3.52 1.59
N THR A 84 2.52 4.34 2.63
CA THR A 84 2.76 5.77 2.50
C THR A 84 4.12 6.07 1.87
N GLN A 85 5.17 5.32 2.24
CA GLN A 85 6.49 5.43 1.61
C GLN A 85 6.42 5.09 0.13
N ILE A 86 5.75 3.99 -0.25
CA ILE A 86 5.55 3.62 -1.66
C ILE A 86 4.82 4.73 -2.40
N PHE A 87 3.69 5.22 -1.88
CA PHE A 87 2.93 6.32 -2.48
C PHE A 87 3.79 7.56 -2.76
N LEU A 88 4.61 7.98 -1.80
CA LEU A 88 5.53 9.11 -1.96
C LEU A 88 6.61 8.87 -3.02
N LEU A 89 7.19 7.68 -3.04
CA LEU A 89 8.24 7.30 -3.99
C LEU A 89 7.73 7.18 -5.42
N ARG A 90 6.46 6.77 -5.58
CA ARG A 90 5.81 6.66 -6.88
C ARG A 90 5.34 8.00 -7.45
N ALA A 91 5.17 9.03 -6.62
CA ALA A 91 4.56 10.30 -7.02
C ALA A 91 5.32 11.05 -8.13
N ASP A 92 6.64 10.99 -8.16
CA ASP A 92 7.50 11.62 -9.16
C ASP A 92 8.31 10.60 -9.98
N GLU A 93 7.97 9.32 -9.90
CA GLU A 93 8.67 8.29 -10.66
C GLU A 93 8.51 8.54 -12.17
N GLY A 94 9.65 8.64 -12.87
CA GLY A 94 9.70 8.94 -14.30
C GLY A 94 9.61 10.43 -14.64
N ASP A 95 9.56 11.34 -13.65
CA ASP A 95 9.62 12.78 -13.89
C ASP A 95 11.06 13.25 -14.09
N SER A 96 11.38 13.74 -15.29
CA SER A 96 12.74 14.19 -15.62
C SER A 96 13.21 15.41 -14.82
N SER A 97 12.28 16.18 -14.24
CA SER A 97 12.59 17.35 -13.42
C SER A 97 13.10 16.98 -12.02
N THR A 98 12.70 15.83 -11.48
CA THR A 98 13.16 15.35 -10.16
C THR A 98 14.36 14.39 -10.26
N VAL A 99 14.64 13.83 -11.45
CA VAL A 99 15.72 12.85 -11.72
C VAL A 99 17.13 13.37 -11.40
N ARG A 100 17.35 14.69 -11.32
CA ARG A 100 18.66 15.26 -10.94
C ARG A 100 18.93 15.26 -9.43
N ALA A 101 17.93 15.05 -8.59
CA ALA A 101 18.08 15.02 -7.14
C ALA A 101 18.05 13.57 -6.64
N GLU A 102 18.88 13.29 -5.64
CA GLU A 102 19.24 11.95 -5.15
C GLU A 102 18.08 10.93 -5.14
N ARG A 103 18.34 9.74 -5.71
CA ARG A 103 17.40 8.63 -5.57
C ARG A 103 17.41 8.13 -4.13
N PRO A 104 16.23 7.88 -3.53
CA PRO A 104 16.12 7.32 -2.20
C PRO A 104 16.79 5.94 -2.11
N THR A 105 17.30 5.62 -0.93
CA THR A 105 18.13 4.44 -0.63
C THR A 105 17.38 3.11 -0.71
N LYS A 106 16.05 3.12 -0.56
CA LYS A 106 15.21 1.90 -0.66
C LYS A 106 14.44 1.87 -1.96
N HIS A 107 14.59 0.76 -2.68
CA HIS A 107 13.85 0.52 -3.91
C HIS A 107 12.36 0.20 -3.59
N PRO A 108 11.39 0.77 -4.32
CA PRO A 108 9.96 0.52 -4.10
C PRO A 108 9.59 -0.97 -4.03
N LEU A 109 10.23 -1.84 -4.82
CA LEU A 109 9.98 -3.29 -4.79
C LEU A 109 10.22 -3.93 -3.41
N ALA A 110 11.30 -3.55 -2.73
CA ALA A 110 11.60 -4.08 -1.39
C ALA A 110 10.58 -3.61 -0.35
N LEU A 111 10.04 -2.40 -0.53
CA LEU A 111 8.95 -1.88 0.32
C LEU A 111 7.64 -2.60 0.04
N VAL A 112 7.37 -2.98 -1.21
CA VAL A 112 6.18 -3.75 -1.60
C VAL A 112 6.20 -5.15 -0.99
N GLU A 113 7.35 -5.81 -0.96
CA GLU A 113 7.51 -7.12 -0.29
C GLU A 113 7.25 -7.00 1.22
N GLN A 114 7.88 -6.02 1.88
CA GLN A 114 7.63 -5.75 3.30
C GLN A 114 6.16 -5.37 3.57
N LEU A 115 5.52 -4.64 2.67
CA LEU A 115 4.11 -4.29 2.78
C LEU A 115 3.24 -5.54 2.72
N SER A 116 3.55 -6.47 1.81
CA SER A 116 2.85 -7.75 1.69
C SER A 116 2.91 -8.55 2.99
N GLU A 117 4.10 -8.63 3.60
CA GLU A 117 4.29 -9.30 4.90
C GLU A 117 3.50 -8.62 6.02
N ALA A 118 3.59 -7.28 6.11
CA ALA A 118 2.90 -6.51 7.13
C ALA A 118 1.38 -6.61 7.01
N VAL A 119 0.85 -6.60 5.79
CA VAL A 119 -0.59 -6.80 5.52
C VAL A 119 -1.03 -8.21 5.91
N ALA A 120 -0.25 -9.24 5.56
CA ALA A 120 -0.55 -10.63 5.92
C ALA A 120 -0.54 -10.87 7.44
N ALA A 121 0.25 -10.09 8.18
CA ALA A 121 0.34 -10.17 9.63
C ALA A 121 -0.87 -9.57 10.39
N VAL A 122 -1.82 -8.90 9.72
CA VAL A 122 -3.01 -8.33 10.36
C VAL A 122 -4.19 -9.31 10.29
N PRO A 123 -4.66 -9.88 11.42
CA PRO A 123 -5.79 -10.81 11.40
C PRO A 123 -7.12 -10.08 11.13
N LEU A 124 -7.94 -10.65 10.25
CA LEU A 124 -9.17 -10.03 9.74
C LEU A 124 -10.31 -9.86 10.77
N ASP A 125 -10.22 -10.58 11.87
CA ASP A 125 -11.17 -10.55 13.00
C ASP A 125 -10.76 -9.56 14.10
N THR A 126 -9.69 -8.79 13.90
CA THR A 126 -9.26 -7.72 14.82
C THR A 126 -9.76 -6.36 14.35
N HIS A 127 -9.86 -5.39 15.27
CA HIS A 127 -10.21 -4.00 14.90
C HIS A 127 -9.21 -3.40 13.90
N ALA A 128 -7.93 -3.79 13.97
CA ALA A 128 -6.88 -3.31 13.07
C ALA A 128 -7.22 -3.55 11.58
N ALA A 129 -7.93 -4.64 11.27
CA ALA A 129 -8.35 -4.97 9.91
C ALA A 129 -9.24 -3.89 9.26
N THR A 130 -10.03 -3.16 10.05
CA THR A 130 -10.92 -2.09 9.54
C THR A 130 -10.14 -0.90 8.96
N MET A 131 -8.88 -0.73 9.37
CA MET A 131 -7.99 0.34 8.89
C MET A 131 -7.11 -0.10 7.71
N MET A 132 -7.22 -1.35 7.24
CA MET A 132 -6.29 -1.92 6.25
C MET A 132 -6.62 -1.58 4.79
N VAL A 133 -7.66 -0.78 4.54
CA VAL A 133 -8.09 -0.43 3.17
C VAL A 133 -6.96 0.20 2.39
N TRP A 134 -6.29 1.21 2.95
CA TRP A 134 -5.20 1.91 2.27
C TRP A 134 -3.98 1.02 2.01
N PRO A 135 -3.40 0.33 3.01
CA PRO A 135 -2.31 -0.61 2.78
C PRO A 135 -2.61 -1.69 1.73
N ALA A 136 -3.80 -2.31 1.81
CA ALA A 136 -4.22 -3.32 0.84
C ALA A 136 -4.41 -2.72 -0.56
N PHE A 137 -4.94 -1.49 -0.65
CA PHE A 137 -5.13 -0.80 -1.93
C PHE A 137 -3.80 -0.47 -2.61
N VAL A 138 -2.82 0.05 -1.87
CA VAL A 138 -1.47 0.29 -2.39
C VAL A 138 -0.82 -1.00 -2.87
N LEU A 139 -0.97 -2.09 -2.10
CA LEU A 139 -0.47 -3.41 -2.51
C LEU A 139 -1.15 -3.90 -3.80
N GLY A 140 -2.45 -3.61 -3.97
CA GLY A 140 -3.18 -3.86 -5.20
C GLY A 140 -2.67 -3.02 -6.37
N CYS A 141 -2.39 -1.74 -6.17
CA CYS A 141 -1.80 -0.85 -7.17
C CYS A 141 -0.40 -1.32 -7.64
N GLU A 142 0.35 -1.94 -6.74
CA GLU A 142 1.69 -2.51 -6.98
C GLU A 142 1.64 -3.98 -7.42
N SER A 143 0.44 -4.54 -7.65
CA SER A 143 0.26 -5.87 -8.22
C SER A 143 -0.02 -5.76 -9.73
N MET A 144 0.80 -6.43 -10.53
CA MET A 144 0.62 -6.50 -11.99
C MET A 144 -0.67 -7.27 -12.31
N ALA A 145 -1.28 -6.97 -13.46
CA ALA A 145 -2.58 -7.51 -13.88
C ALA A 145 -2.68 -9.05 -13.85
N VAL A 146 -1.56 -9.78 -13.97
CA VAL A 146 -1.50 -11.26 -14.00
C VAL A 146 -0.64 -11.86 -12.88
N SER A 147 -0.30 -11.08 -11.85
CA SER A 147 0.57 -11.56 -10.75
C SER A 147 -0.18 -12.40 -9.71
N ALA A 148 0.51 -13.38 -9.10
CA ALA A 148 -0.03 -14.13 -7.95
C ALA A 148 -0.50 -13.19 -6.82
N ARG A 149 0.25 -12.10 -6.61
CA ARG A 149 -0.08 -11.02 -5.67
C ARG A 149 -1.45 -10.40 -5.91
N ARG A 150 -1.89 -10.23 -7.17
CA ARG A 150 -3.23 -9.73 -7.47
C ARG A 150 -4.29 -10.63 -6.83
N TYR A 151 -4.19 -11.94 -7.05
CA TYR A 151 -5.17 -12.89 -6.51
C TYR A 151 -5.19 -12.90 -4.98
N GLU A 152 -4.02 -12.75 -4.34
CA GLU A 152 -3.91 -12.63 -2.89
C GLU A 152 -4.59 -11.37 -2.37
N VAL A 153 -4.34 -10.21 -3.01
CA VAL A 153 -4.96 -8.93 -2.65
C VAL A 153 -6.46 -8.97 -2.90
N GLU A 154 -6.89 -9.48 -4.05
CA GLU A 154 -8.30 -9.63 -4.41
C GLU A 154 -9.04 -10.50 -3.39
N ALA A 155 -8.49 -11.66 -3.03
CA ALA A 155 -9.04 -12.52 -1.99
C ALA A 155 -9.05 -11.87 -0.60
N LEU A 156 -8.06 -11.02 -0.29
CA LEU A 156 -8.04 -10.25 0.96
C LEU A 156 -9.19 -9.23 1.00
N PHE A 157 -9.36 -8.43 -0.05
CA PHE A 157 -10.47 -7.47 -0.15
C PHE A 157 -11.82 -8.17 -0.03
N GLU A 158 -12.04 -9.28 -0.75
CA GLU A 158 -13.28 -10.06 -0.67
C GLU A 158 -13.54 -10.56 0.75
N LYS A 159 -12.53 -11.15 1.42
CA LYS A 159 -12.68 -11.59 2.81
C LYS A 159 -13.02 -10.45 3.76
N ILE A 160 -12.47 -9.24 3.57
CA ILE A 160 -12.81 -8.11 4.43
C ILE A 160 -14.23 -7.60 4.11
N VAL A 161 -14.65 -7.56 2.84
CA VAL A 161 -16.03 -7.22 2.45
C VAL A 161 -17.02 -8.18 3.10
N ASP A 162 -16.76 -9.49 3.01
CA ASP A 162 -17.65 -10.50 3.58
C ASP A 162 -17.76 -10.42 5.10
N LYS A 163 -16.62 -10.19 5.79
CA LYS A 163 -16.58 -10.15 7.25
C LYS A 163 -17.05 -8.84 7.85
N GLN A 164 -16.59 -7.71 7.31
CA GLN A 164 -16.75 -6.38 7.92
C GLN A 164 -17.81 -5.54 7.21
N LYS A 165 -18.26 -5.92 6.00
CA LYS A 165 -19.29 -5.24 5.21
C LYS A 165 -19.01 -3.74 4.98
N LEU A 166 -17.73 -3.38 4.88
CA LEU A 166 -17.31 -2.00 4.72
C LEU A 166 -17.38 -1.57 3.24
N LEU A 167 -18.19 -0.56 2.96
CA LEU A 167 -18.45 -0.07 1.59
C LEU A 167 -17.18 0.49 0.91
N ASN A 168 -16.32 1.16 1.67
CA ASN A 168 -15.05 1.72 1.18
C ASN A 168 -14.11 0.64 0.61
N ILE A 169 -14.15 -0.58 1.17
CA ILE A 169 -13.36 -1.72 0.70
C ILE A 169 -13.90 -2.25 -0.64
N SER A 170 -15.23 -2.32 -0.78
CA SER A 170 -15.85 -2.71 -2.06
C SER A 170 -15.55 -1.69 -3.16
N VAL A 171 -15.57 -0.39 -2.84
CA VAL A 171 -15.21 0.68 -3.77
C VAL A 171 -13.73 0.56 -4.16
N ALA A 172 -12.83 0.38 -3.20
CA ALA A 172 -11.40 0.22 -3.46
C ALA A 172 -11.10 -1.00 -4.37
N LEU A 173 -11.74 -2.16 -4.09
CA LEU A 173 -11.61 -3.34 -4.93
C LEU A 173 -12.13 -3.12 -6.35
N LYS A 174 -13.28 -2.44 -6.49
CA LYS A 174 -13.82 -2.07 -7.81
C LYS A 174 -12.84 -1.19 -8.58
N MET A 175 -12.25 -0.18 -7.92
CA MET A 175 -11.26 0.70 -8.54
C MET A 175 -10.04 -0.06 -9.02
N LEU A 176 -9.52 -1.00 -8.22
CA LEU A 176 -8.41 -1.88 -8.64
C LEU A 176 -8.78 -2.69 -9.88
N ARG A 177 -9.95 -3.33 -9.89
CA ARG A 177 -10.43 -4.15 -11.01
C ARG A 177 -10.65 -3.37 -12.30
N GLU A 178 -11.19 -2.16 -12.21
CA GLU A 178 -11.60 -1.36 -13.38
C GLU A 178 -10.49 -0.43 -13.90
N ASN A 179 -9.60 0.03 -13.03
CA ASN A 179 -8.61 1.02 -13.40
C ASN A 179 -7.19 0.47 -13.36
N VAL A 180 -6.81 -0.34 -12.37
CA VAL A 180 -5.41 -0.81 -12.22
C VAL A 180 -5.17 -2.12 -12.96
N TRP A 181 -6.02 -3.11 -12.75
CA TRP A 181 -5.83 -4.49 -13.24
C TRP A 181 -6.38 -4.74 -14.65
N THR A 182 -6.76 -3.70 -15.39
CA THR A 182 -7.40 -3.80 -16.72
C THR A 182 -6.45 -4.08 -17.89
N GLY A 183 -5.27 -4.65 -17.63
CA GLY A 183 -4.41 -5.20 -18.69
C GLY A 183 -4.98 -6.48 -19.27
N GLY A 184 -5.70 -6.40 -20.41
CA GLY A 184 -6.18 -7.58 -21.15
C GLY A 184 -7.31 -7.41 -22.18
N VAL A 185 -7.78 -6.21 -22.54
CA VAL A 185 -8.68 -6.03 -23.70
C VAL A 185 -8.28 -4.82 -24.54
N ALA A 186 -7.05 -4.84 -25.05
CA ALA A 186 -6.82 -4.17 -26.33
C ALA A 186 -7.30 -5.15 -27.41
N TYR A 187 -8.41 -4.83 -28.08
CA TYR A 187 -8.74 -5.38 -29.38
C TYR A 187 -7.55 -5.19 -30.33
N ILE A 188 -6.63 -6.16 -30.38
CA ILE A 188 -5.67 -6.30 -31.46
C ILE A 188 -6.09 -7.57 -32.18
N VAL A 189 -7.00 -7.39 -33.14
CA VAL A 189 -7.19 -8.34 -34.21
C VAL A 189 -5.88 -8.39 -34.98
N SER A 190 -5.03 -9.37 -34.68
CA SER A 190 -4.05 -9.88 -35.64
C SER A 190 -3.61 -11.29 -35.24
N PRO A 191 -3.84 -12.31 -36.08
CA PRO A 191 -3.58 -13.70 -35.75
C PRO A 191 -2.16 -14.07 -36.17
N ALA A 192 -1.19 -14.04 -35.26
CA ALA A 192 0.05 -14.81 -35.44
C ALA A 192 0.88 -14.95 -34.16
N ARG A 193 0.89 -16.18 -33.64
CA ARG A 193 2.04 -16.91 -33.07
C ARG A 193 2.93 -16.20 -32.04
N SER A 194 2.77 -16.59 -30.78
CA SER A 194 3.87 -17.18 -29.99
C SER A 194 3.33 -17.80 -28.68
N LEU A 195 3.67 -19.07 -28.45
CA LEU A 195 3.48 -19.76 -27.17
C LEU A 195 4.68 -19.42 -26.29
N SER A 196 4.58 -18.30 -25.57
CA SER A 196 5.43 -17.95 -24.45
C SER A 196 4.55 -17.15 -23.49
N PRO A 197 4.64 -17.30 -22.16
CA PRO A 197 4.00 -16.34 -21.26
C PRO A 197 4.81 -15.05 -21.38
N ALA A 198 4.52 -14.28 -22.43
CA ALA A 198 5.02 -12.93 -22.56
C ALA A 198 4.44 -12.17 -21.37
N GLU A 199 5.31 -11.69 -20.48
CA GLU A 199 4.95 -10.68 -19.51
C GLU A 199 4.32 -9.52 -20.29
N GLU A 200 2.99 -9.45 -20.29
CA GLU A 200 2.29 -8.35 -20.92
C GLU A 200 2.76 -7.07 -20.24
N PRO A 201 3.26 -6.07 -20.99
CA PRO A 201 3.68 -4.82 -20.40
C PRO A 201 2.46 -4.17 -19.77
N CYS A 202 2.41 -4.14 -18.44
CA CYS A 202 1.37 -3.45 -17.71
C CYS A 202 1.37 -1.99 -18.20
N ARG A 203 0.21 -1.53 -18.70
CA ARG A 203 0.05 -0.21 -19.32
C ARG A 203 0.27 0.96 -18.34
N TYR A 204 0.37 0.66 -17.04
CA TYR A 204 0.62 1.63 -16.01
C TYR A 204 2.12 1.79 -15.75
N THR A 205 2.67 2.98 -16.05
CA THR A 205 3.91 3.37 -15.36
C THR A 205 3.57 3.48 -13.87
N GLN A 206 4.45 3.00 -13.00
CA GLN A 206 4.17 2.82 -11.57
C GLN A 206 3.80 4.14 -10.83
N ASN A 207 3.99 5.31 -11.46
CA ASN A 207 3.47 6.62 -11.02
C ASN A 207 1.97 6.85 -11.30
N GLN A 208 1.42 6.29 -12.37
CA GLN A 208 0.08 6.63 -12.88
C GLN A 208 -1.04 6.37 -11.87
N TRP A 209 -0.90 5.35 -11.01
CA TRP A 209 -1.90 5.08 -9.99
C TRP A 209 -1.93 6.17 -8.90
N VAL A 210 -0.79 6.77 -8.56
CA VAL A 210 -0.72 7.92 -7.64
C VAL A 210 -1.45 9.12 -8.22
N LYS A 211 -1.23 9.41 -9.51
CA LYS A 211 -1.95 10.49 -10.23
C LYS A 211 -3.45 10.23 -10.30
N MET A 212 -3.87 8.99 -10.49
CA MET A 212 -5.29 8.61 -10.41
C MET A 212 -5.83 8.86 -9.00
N CYS A 213 -5.17 8.39 -7.95
CA CYS A 213 -5.60 8.63 -6.56
C CYS A 213 -5.79 10.12 -6.26
N TRP A 214 -4.87 10.95 -6.74
CA TRP A 214 -4.95 12.40 -6.60
C TRP A 214 -6.14 13.00 -7.37
N LYS A 215 -6.30 12.65 -8.66
CA LYS A 215 -7.41 13.15 -9.50
C LYS A 215 -8.78 12.78 -8.92
N GLU A 216 -8.93 11.55 -8.46
CA GLU A 216 -10.17 11.02 -7.87
C GLU A 216 -10.35 11.46 -6.40
N ARG A 217 -9.42 12.25 -5.84
CA ARG A 217 -9.42 12.71 -4.45
C ARG A 217 -9.60 11.57 -3.45
N LEU A 218 -8.95 10.43 -3.71
CA LEU A 218 -9.00 9.30 -2.81
C LEU A 218 -8.40 9.69 -1.46
N GLN A 219 -9.24 9.67 -0.44
CA GLN A 219 -8.81 9.94 0.93
C GLN A 219 -8.06 8.73 1.46
N LEU A 220 -6.74 8.87 1.56
CA LEU A 220 -5.81 7.83 2.01
C LEU A 220 -6.05 7.35 3.46
N CYS A 221 -6.90 8.05 4.21
CA CYS A 221 -7.11 7.84 5.65
C CYS A 221 -8.58 7.77 6.09
N SER A 222 -9.56 7.69 5.19
CA SER A 222 -10.97 7.72 5.61
C SER A 222 -11.42 6.36 6.15
N ALA A 223 -11.27 6.21 7.47
CA ALA A 223 -12.23 5.50 8.32
C ALA A 223 -13.34 6.48 8.73
#